data_AF-A0A653HNJ1-F1
#
_entry.id   AF-A0A653HNJ1-F1
#
_cell.length_a   1.000
_cell.length_b   1.000
_cell.length_c   1.000
_cell.angle_alpha   90.00
_cell.angle_beta   90.00
_cell.angle_gamma   90.00
#
_symmetry.space_group_name_H-M   'P 1'
#
loop_
_entity.id
_entity.type
_entity.pdbx_description
1 polymer ?
#
loop_
_entity_poly.entity_id
_entity_poly.type
_entity_poly.pdbx_seq_one_letter_code
_entity_poly.pdbx_strand_id
1 'polypeptide(L)'
;NASYFLDEIQYQKRLDEKIKDTYEQIHLNLKKKNEMLEANLNMNMQHLQEINQIIMKKEKKTYDIKLLQQKNDNNLKMINFYKLEINKLREALLSVKTYYYNYRIKSKKNINELMIQYERIKFQFIELQKRQKSYEQNFQKKYTNAWNLQKNEANKHIEKLINANKIIHEQILLKEFHQTNYKQLIEDNSSLISTTVKVDHEIPQTELNTKRVNIQHIENVKKLLLQECNFLVEDDIDDEQQKIKKLLKYIGVYTQEDLELLTQLFYLDYEHENDSNNNNNKESDHNAIKYNSEYTLDIIYKYYQEKEKENACKITKNKQQYKNRLNISLKLIIERRKKEKEFWENLTHITSNDMIEMWKTFSVFVEKYYYILKDRATIVQNIFNEEKLIIENKNKIENMREALSKL
;
A
#
# COMPACT_ATOMS: atom_id res chain seq x y z
N ASN A 1 163.48 -56.31 12.16
CA ASN A 1 162.26 -56.90 11.56
C ASN A 1 161.07 -55.95 11.67
N ALA A 2 161.11 -54.84 10.90
CA ALA A 2 160.17 -53.72 10.97
C ALA A 2 158.94 -53.84 10.04
N SER A 3 158.72 -55.03 9.45
CA SER A 3 157.64 -55.27 8.47
C SER A 3 156.33 -55.79 9.07
N TYR A 4 156.32 -56.28 10.33
CA TYR A 4 155.14 -56.88 10.96
C TYR A 4 154.24 -55.85 11.68
N PHE A 5 154.81 -54.73 12.13
CA PHE A 5 154.08 -53.69 12.86
C PHE A 5 153.26 -52.76 11.93
N LEU A 6 153.69 -52.60 10.67
CA LEU A 6 152.98 -51.78 9.69
C LEU A 6 151.69 -52.47 9.21
N ASP A 7 151.71 -53.79 9.03
CA ASP A 7 150.55 -54.58 8.61
C ASP A 7 149.46 -54.64 9.69
N GLU A 8 149.84 -54.68 10.97
CA GLU A 8 148.89 -54.71 12.09
C GLU A 8 148.15 -53.37 12.27
N ILE A 9 148.86 -52.24 12.10
CA ILE A 9 148.24 -50.90 12.05
C ILE A 9 147.32 -50.76 10.83
N GLN A 10 147.69 -51.34 9.69
CA GLN A 10 146.87 -51.30 8.48
C GLN A 10 145.62 -52.18 8.60
N TYR A 11 145.71 -53.31 9.33
CA TYR A 11 144.59 -54.17 9.65
C TYR A 11 143.62 -53.50 10.64
N GLN A 12 144.12 -52.88 11.72
CA GLN A 12 143.30 -52.11 12.66
C GLN A 12 142.53 -50.98 11.94
N LYS A 13 143.20 -50.22 11.06
CA LYS A 13 142.55 -49.15 10.28
C LYS A 13 141.45 -49.68 9.34
N ARG A 14 141.67 -50.81 8.66
CA ARG A 14 140.63 -51.45 7.84
C ARG A 14 139.46 -51.98 8.69
N LEU A 15 139.73 -52.44 9.91
CA LEU A 15 138.71 -52.91 10.83
C LEU A 15 137.85 -51.75 11.34
N ASP A 16 138.50 -50.64 11.73
CA ASP A 16 137.84 -49.40 12.16
C ASP A 16 137.04 -48.74 11.02
N GLU A 17 137.54 -48.77 9.78
CA GLU A 17 136.78 -48.34 8.60
C GLU A 17 135.55 -49.21 8.37
N LYS A 18 135.66 -50.53 8.45
CA LYS A 18 134.50 -51.43 8.36
C LYS A 18 133.49 -51.19 9.47
N ILE A 19 133.95 -51.00 10.70
CA ILE A 19 133.09 -50.70 11.84
C ILE A 19 132.37 -49.38 11.60
N LYS A 20 133.08 -48.33 11.15
CA LYS A 20 132.51 -47.04 10.81
C LYS A 20 131.46 -47.14 9.70
N ASP A 21 131.76 -47.84 8.61
CA ASP A 21 130.82 -48.05 7.50
C ASP A 21 129.57 -48.81 7.96
N THR A 22 129.71 -49.82 8.82
CA THR A 22 128.56 -50.55 9.38
C THR A 22 127.70 -49.67 10.28
N TYR A 23 128.30 -48.83 11.12
CA TYR A 23 127.56 -47.87 11.94
C TYR A 23 126.87 -46.79 11.09
N GLU A 24 127.53 -46.30 10.04
CA GLU A 24 126.94 -45.34 9.10
C GLU A 24 125.76 -45.95 8.33
N GLN A 25 125.86 -47.22 7.90
CA GLN A 25 124.75 -47.94 7.27
C GLN A 25 123.58 -48.18 8.24
N ILE A 26 123.86 -48.58 9.48
CA ILE A 26 122.84 -48.76 10.52
C ILE A 26 122.15 -47.42 10.81
N HIS A 27 122.91 -46.34 10.97
CA HIS A 27 122.38 -45.01 11.20
C HIS A 27 121.52 -44.53 10.03
N LEU A 28 121.97 -44.73 8.78
CA LEU A 28 121.20 -44.38 7.59
C LEU A 28 119.89 -45.20 7.49
N ASN A 29 119.93 -46.49 7.82
CA ASN A 29 118.74 -47.33 7.83
C ASN A 29 117.75 -46.93 8.94
N LEU A 30 118.26 -46.61 10.13
CA LEU A 30 117.44 -46.09 11.23
C LEU A 30 116.83 -44.74 10.87
N LYS A 31 117.59 -43.85 10.24
CA LYS A 31 117.10 -42.55 9.76
C LYS A 31 115.98 -42.71 8.73
N LYS A 32 116.20 -43.54 7.69
CA LYS A 32 115.16 -43.86 6.68
C LYS A 32 113.91 -44.47 7.32
N LYS A 33 114.09 -45.37 8.28
CA LYS A 33 112.96 -45.97 9.02
C LYS A 33 112.22 -44.93 9.85
N ASN A 34 112.93 -44.01 10.49
CA ASN A 34 112.32 -42.94 11.27
C ASN A 34 111.55 -41.95 10.38
N GLU A 35 112.13 -41.54 9.25
CA GLU A 35 111.45 -40.72 8.24
C GLU A 35 110.19 -41.41 7.69
N MET A 36 110.25 -42.72 7.44
CA MET A 36 109.09 -43.51 7.00
C MET A 36 108.01 -43.60 8.08
N LEU A 37 108.41 -43.76 9.35
CA LEU A 37 107.48 -43.79 10.48
C LEU A 37 106.83 -42.42 10.71
N GLU A 38 107.59 -41.33 10.59
CA GLU A 38 107.08 -39.95 10.67
C GLU A 38 106.12 -39.65 9.53
N ALA A 39 106.44 -40.08 8.30
CA ALA A 39 105.54 -39.95 7.15
C ALA A 39 104.23 -40.73 7.35
N ASN A 40 104.30 -41.97 7.83
CA ASN A 40 103.11 -42.78 8.14
C ASN A 40 102.30 -42.19 9.30
N LEU A 41 102.96 -41.67 10.34
CA LEU A 41 102.31 -40.99 11.45
C LEU A 41 101.58 -39.74 10.96
N ASN A 42 102.20 -38.93 10.11
CA ASN A 42 101.60 -37.75 9.51
C ASN A 42 100.40 -38.10 8.61
N MET A 43 100.50 -39.15 7.78
CA MET A 43 99.35 -39.64 6.99
C MET A 43 98.20 -40.10 7.90
N ASN A 44 98.50 -40.88 8.94
CA ASN A 44 97.47 -41.33 9.89
C ASN A 44 96.80 -40.15 10.61
N MET A 45 97.58 -39.13 10.97
CA MET A 45 97.04 -37.89 11.56
C MET A 45 96.11 -37.16 10.59
N GLN A 46 96.46 -37.07 9.31
CA GLN A 46 95.59 -36.49 8.27
C GLN A 46 94.31 -37.30 8.07
N HIS A 47 94.40 -38.63 7.99
CA HIS A 47 93.23 -39.50 7.89
C HIS A 47 92.31 -39.38 9.11
N LEU A 48 92.86 -39.27 10.32
CA LEU A 48 92.05 -39.01 11.52
C LEU A 48 91.33 -37.66 11.45
N GLN A 49 91.99 -36.62 10.93
CA GLN A 49 91.36 -35.32 10.72
C GLN A 49 90.24 -35.38 9.67
N GLU A 50 90.45 -36.08 8.55
CA GLU A 50 89.44 -36.29 7.50
C GLU A 50 88.23 -37.06 8.04
N ILE A 51 88.46 -38.14 8.78
CA ILE A 51 87.39 -38.93 9.43
C ILE A 51 86.60 -38.05 10.40
N ASN A 52 87.27 -37.26 11.24
CA ASN A 52 86.61 -36.33 12.15
C ASN A 52 85.78 -35.28 11.40
N GLN A 53 86.28 -34.75 10.28
CA GLN A 53 85.50 -33.83 9.44
C GLN A 53 84.27 -34.50 8.82
N ILE A 54 84.38 -35.76 8.39
CA ILE A 54 83.25 -36.53 7.84
C ILE A 54 82.20 -36.76 8.93
N ILE A 55 82.60 -37.15 10.14
CA ILE A 55 81.71 -37.35 11.29
C ILE A 55 81.00 -36.04 11.64
N MET A 56 81.72 -34.93 11.77
CA MET A 56 81.14 -33.61 12.05
C MET A 56 80.13 -33.19 10.96
N LYS A 57 80.43 -33.43 9.68
CA LYS A 57 79.49 -33.17 8.57
C LYS A 57 78.24 -34.04 8.68
N LYS A 58 78.37 -35.31 9.09
CA LYS A 58 77.25 -36.23 9.28
C LYS A 58 76.35 -35.79 10.44
N GLU A 59 76.93 -35.35 11.55
CA GLU A 59 76.19 -34.82 12.70
C GLU A 59 75.45 -33.53 12.33
N LYS A 60 76.13 -32.62 11.62
CA LYS A 60 75.49 -31.39 11.11
C LYS A 60 74.30 -31.70 10.22
N LYS A 61 74.44 -32.61 9.25
CA LYS A 61 73.31 -33.06 8.40
C LYS A 61 72.17 -33.66 9.23
N THR A 62 72.50 -34.44 10.27
CA THR A 62 71.50 -35.05 11.14
C THR A 62 70.74 -33.99 11.95
N TYR A 63 71.44 -32.96 12.43
CA TYR A 63 70.84 -31.82 13.08
C TYR A 63 69.94 -31.01 12.12
N ASP A 64 70.43 -30.73 10.91
CA ASP A 64 69.68 -29.99 9.89
C ASP A 64 68.39 -30.74 9.50
N ILE A 65 68.45 -32.07 9.37
CA ILE A 65 67.26 -32.91 9.12
C ILE A 65 66.26 -32.80 10.27
N LYS A 66 66.70 -32.90 11.53
CA LYS A 66 65.82 -32.77 12.69
C LYS A 66 65.18 -31.38 12.77
N LEU A 67 65.94 -30.32 12.49
CA LEU A 67 65.42 -28.95 12.46
C LEU A 67 64.37 -28.78 11.35
N LEU A 68 64.63 -29.34 10.16
CA LEU A 68 63.67 -29.35 9.06
C LEU A 68 62.40 -30.14 9.40
N GLN A 69 62.52 -31.28 10.08
CA GLN A 69 61.37 -32.04 10.57
C GLN A 69 60.53 -31.23 11.56
N GLN A 70 61.15 -30.60 12.57
CA GLN A 70 60.45 -29.74 13.52
C GLN A 70 59.76 -28.56 12.82
N LYS A 71 60.43 -27.93 11.85
CA LYS A 71 59.83 -26.85 11.05
C LYS A 71 58.67 -27.37 10.21
N ASN A 72 58.78 -28.55 9.62
CA ASN A 72 57.71 -29.17 8.84
C ASN A 72 56.51 -29.53 9.71
N ASP A 73 56.72 -30.07 10.91
CA ASP A 73 55.65 -30.38 11.87
C ASP A 73 54.92 -29.11 12.33
N ASN A 74 55.67 -28.05 12.61
CA ASN A 74 55.09 -26.74 12.95
C ASN A 74 54.31 -26.14 11.77
N ASN A 75 54.86 -26.22 10.54
CA ASN A 75 54.17 -25.79 9.34
C ASN A 75 52.88 -26.62 9.10
N LEU A 76 52.91 -27.93 9.33
CA LEU A 76 51.75 -28.81 9.19
C LEU A 76 50.64 -28.43 10.19
N LYS A 77 51.01 -28.18 11.46
CA LYS A 77 50.08 -27.66 12.48
C LYS A 77 49.45 -26.35 12.04
N MET A 78 50.25 -25.42 11.51
CA MET A 78 49.77 -24.13 11.03
C MET A 78 48.82 -24.27 9.83
N ILE A 79 49.14 -25.14 8.87
CA ILE A 79 48.27 -25.46 7.73
C ILE A 79 46.94 -26.04 8.22
N ASN A 80 46.97 -26.96 9.20
CA ASN A 80 45.76 -27.54 9.75
C ASN A 80 44.91 -26.52 10.51
N PHE A 81 45.54 -25.60 11.25
CA PHE A 81 44.87 -24.47 11.88
C PHE A 81 44.14 -23.61 10.85
N TYR A 82 44.84 -23.16 9.79
CA TYR A 82 44.21 -22.36 8.74
C TYR A 82 43.11 -23.13 7.99
N LYS A 83 43.27 -24.43 7.75
CA LYS A 83 42.21 -25.26 7.16
C LYS A 83 40.94 -25.29 8.02
N LEU A 84 41.08 -25.43 9.34
CA LEU A 84 39.95 -25.40 10.26
C LEU A 84 39.27 -24.03 10.26
N GLU A 85 40.04 -22.96 10.25
CA GLU A 85 39.50 -21.59 10.22
C GLU A 85 38.78 -21.28 8.90
N ILE A 86 39.35 -21.70 7.77
CA ILE A 86 38.68 -21.64 6.46
C ILE A 86 37.34 -22.40 6.49
N ASN A 87 37.30 -23.59 7.10
CA ASN A 87 36.06 -24.37 7.19
C ASN A 87 35.01 -23.68 8.07
N LYS A 88 35.40 -23.10 9.21
CA LYS A 88 34.48 -22.30 10.05
C LYS A 88 33.90 -21.11 9.29
N LEU A 89 34.74 -20.39 8.54
CA LEU A 89 34.29 -19.26 7.72
C LEU A 89 33.35 -19.71 6.59
N ARG A 90 33.62 -20.86 5.97
CA ARG A 90 32.74 -21.44 4.94
C ARG A 90 31.38 -21.83 5.51
N GLU A 91 31.33 -22.44 6.71
CA GLU A 91 30.09 -22.77 7.39
C GLU A 91 29.30 -21.52 7.78
N ALA A 92 29.98 -20.50 8.33
CA ALA A 92 29.36 -19.22 8.64
C ALA A 92 28.78 -18.56 7.36
N LEU A 93 29.54 -18.52 6.28
CA LEU A 93 29.08 -17.99 4.99
C LEU A 93 27.88 -18.77 4.46
N LEU A 94 27.91 -20.10 4.53
CA LEU A 94 26.80 -20.95 4.09
C LEU A 94 25.54 -20.70 4.92
N SER A 95 25.69 -20.54 6.24
CA SER A 95 24.58 -20.25 7.15
C SER A 95 23.92 -18.91 6.82
N VAL A 96 24.72 -17.85 6.59
CA VAL A 96 24.25 -16.52 6.21
C VAL A 96 23.57 -16.55 4.85
N LYS A 97 24.18 -17.22 3.86
CA LYS A 97 23.60 -17.39 2.52
C LYS A 97 22.24 -18.10 2.57
N THR A 98 22.13 -19.14 3.41
CA THR A 98 20.89 -19.90 3.59
C THR A 98 19.82 -19.05 4.29
N TYR A 99 20.21 -18.29 5.31
CA TYR A 99 19.33 -17.33 5.98
C TYR A 99 18.75 -16.31 5.00
N TYR A 100 19.58 -15.66 4.19
CA TYR A 100 19.13 -14.68 3.20
C TYR A 100 18.22 -15.32 2.13
N TYR A 101 18.55 -16.52 1.66
CA TYR A 101 17.70 -17.24 0.71
C TYR A 101 16.32 -17.54 1.30
N ASN A 102 16.27 -18.04 2.54
CA ASN A 102 15.02 -18.31 3.24
C ASN A 102 14.22 -17.03 3.51
N TYR A 103 14.91 -15.94 3.89
CA TYR A 103 14.30 -14.63 4.07
C TYR A 103 13.68 -14.11 2.77
N ARG A 104 14.39 -14.21 1.64
CA ARG A 104 13.88 -13.83 0.32
C ARG A 104 12.64 -14.63 -0.07
N ILE A 105 12.64 -15.95 0.17
CA ILE A 105 11.46 -16.80 -0.08
C ILE A 105 10.29 -16.37 0.80
N LYS A 106 10.51 -16.18 2.11
CA LYS A 106 9.47 -15.76 3.05
C LYS A 106 8.89 -14.39 2.67
N SER A 107 9.75 -13.43 2.34
CA SER A 107 9.31 -12.12 1.87
C SER A 107 8.48 -12.21 0.59
N LYS A 108 8.89 -13.03 -0.38
CA LYS A 108 8.12 -13.25 -1.62
C LYS A 108 6.76 -13.88 -1.35
N LYS A 109 6.68 -14.86 -0.43
CA LYS A 109 5.41 -15.46 0.00
C LYS A 109 4.49 -14.41 0.64
N ASN A 110 5.00 -13.61 1.59
CA ASN A 110 4.24 -12.56 2.24
C ASN A 110 3.70 -11.52 1.25
N ILE A 111 4.53 -11.08 0.30
CA ILE A 111 4.12 -10.13 -0.75
C ILE A 111 3.02 -10.74 -1.62
N ASN A 112 3.16 -12.00 -2.04
CA ASN A 112 2.15 -12.68 -2.82
C ASN A 112 0.83 -12.86 -2.06
N GLU A 113 0.89 -13.24 -0.78
CA GLU A 113 -0.29 -13.34 0.08
C GLU A 113 -1.00 -11.99 0.21
N LEU A 114 -0.25 -10.91 0.47
CA LEU A 114 -0.80 -9.56 0.56
C LEU A 114 -1.43 -9.11 -0.77
N MET A 115 -0.80 -9.44 -1.90
CA MET A 115 -1.32 -9.15 -3.23
C MET A 115 -2.66 -9.88 -3.48
N ILE A 116 -2.76 -11.17 -3.13
CA ILE A 116 -4.00 -11.94 -3.25
C ILE A 116 -5.09 -11.36 -2.35
N GLN A 117 -4.78 -10.98 -1.11
CA GLN A 117 -5.76 -10.34 -0.22
C GLN A 117 -6.22 -8.99 -0.76
N TYR A 118 -5.31 -8.19 -1.30
CA TYR A 118 -5.63 -6.93 -1.92
C TYR A 118 -6.55 -7.11 -3.14
N GLU A 119 -6.27 -8.07 -4.02
CA GLU A 119 -7.13 -8.38 -5.17
C GLU A 119 -8.52 -8.88 -4.74
N ARG A 120 -8.58 -9.72 -3.70
CA ARG A 120 -9.84 -10.17 -3.11
C ARG A 120 -10.67 -9.01 -2.57
N ILE A 121 -10.06 -8.12 -1.79
CA ILE A 121 -10.73 -6.93 -1.23
C ILE A 121 -11.20 -6.01 -2.36
N LYS A 122 -10.37 -5.81 -3.39
CA LYS A 122 -10.73 -5.02 -4.57
C LYS A 122 -11.95 -5.60 -5.29
N PHE A 123 -12.01 -6.91 -5.48
CA PHE A 123 -13.16 -7.57 -6.10
C PHE A 123 -14.42 -7.45 -5.23
N GLN A 124 -14.29 -7.70 -3.92
CA GLN A 124 -15.39 -7.53 -2.96
C GLN A 124 -15.93 -6.09 -2.94
N PHE A 125 -15.04 -5.09 -3.06
CA PHE A 125 -15.44 -3.69 -3.15
C PHE A 125 -16.24 -3.39 -4.42
N ILE A 126 -15.81 -3.92 -5.57
CA ILE A 126 -16.53 -3.78 -6.84
C ILE A 126 -17.91 -4.45 -6.77
N GLU A 127 -18.00 -5.65 -6.18
CA GLU A 127 -19.28 -6.34 -5.98
C GLU A 127 -20.20 -5.57 -5.03
N LEU A 128 -19.66 -5.04 -3.92
CA LEU A 128 -20.41 -4.20 -2.98
C LEU A 128 -20.97 -2.97 -3.68
N GLN A 129 -20.17 -2.30 -4.52
CA GLN A 129 -20.61 -1.12 -5.26
C GLN A 129 -21.72 -1.46 -6.27
N LYS A 130 -21.61 -2.58 -6.99
CA LYS A 130 -22.66 -3.06 -7.90
C LYS A 130 -23.94 -3.39 -7.14
N ARG A 131 -23.81 -4.09 -6.01
CA ARG A 131 -24.92 -4.48 -5.14
C ARG A 131 -25.61 -3.25 -4.54
N GLN A 132 -24.86 -2.25 -4.09
CA GLN A 132 -25.39 -0.98 -3.61
C GLN A 132 -26.22 -0.28 -4.69
N LYS A 133 -25.71 -0.16 -5.92
CA LYS A 133 -26.45 0.45 -7.04
C LYS A 133 -27.73 -0.32 -7.37
N SER A 134 -27.67 -1.65 -7.37
CA SER A 134 -28.86 -2.51 -7.58
C SER A 134 -29.89 -2.32 -6.46
N TYR A 135 -29.43 -2.26 -5.21
CA TYR A 135 -30.31 -1.99 -4.06
C TYR A 135 -30.96 -0.62 -4.15
N GLU A 136 -30.19 0.43 -4.44
CA GLU A 136 -30.72 1.78 -4.59
C GLU A 136 -31.82 1.83 -5.65
N GLN A 137 -31.59 1.24 -6.83
CA GLN A 137 -32.60 1.14 -7.88
C GLN A 137 -33.84 0.35 -7.45
N ASN A 138 -33.66 -0.77 -6.74
CA ASN A 138 -34.77 -1.60 -6.27
C ASN A 138 -35.58 -0.88 -5.18
N PHE A 139 -34.92 -0.25 -4.22
CA PHE A 139 -35.57 0.55 -3.18
C PHE A 139 -36.31 1.73 -3.79
N GLN A 140 -35.72 2.42 -4.76
CA GLN A 140 -36.35 3.55 -5.43
C GLN A 140 -37.60 3.11 -6.21
N LYS A 141 -37.55 1.97 -6.92
CA LYS A 141 -38.72 1.36 -7.58
C LYS A 141 -39.81 0.95 -6.59
N LYS A 142 -39.44 0.27 -5.50
CA LYS A 142 -40.40 -0.14 -4.45
C LYS A 142 -41.05 1.07 -3.81
N TYR A 143 -40.26 2.11 -3.53
CA TYR A 143 -40.74 3.36 -2.97
C TYR A 143 -41.72 4.08 -3.91
N THR A 144 -41.36 4.25 -5.19
CA THR A 144 -42.25 4.89 -6.17
C THR A 144 -43.54 4.11 -6.34
N ASN A 145 -43.48 2.77 -6.32
CA ASN A 145 -44.67 1.93 -6.42
C ASN A 145 -45.58 2.08 -5.20
N ALA A 146 -45.01 2.05 -3.99
CA ALA A 146 -45.77 2.25 -2.75
C ALA A 146 -46.39 3.66 -2.68
N TRP A 147 -45.62 4.68 -3.07
CA TRP A 147 -46.10 6.06 -3.15
C TRP A 147 -47.26 6.21 -4.13
N ASN A 148 -47.12 5.68 -5.34
CA ASN A 148 -48.18 5.74 -6.36
C ASN A 148 -49.43 4.97 -5.94
N LEU A 149 -49.28 3.82 -5.27
CA LEU A 149 -50.41 3.05 -4.73
C LEU A 149 -51.17 3.88 -3.70
N GLN A 150 -50.47 4.44 -2.70
CA GLN A 150 -51.09 5.27 -1.67
C GLN A 150 -51.72 6.54 -2.25
N LYS A 151 -51.05 7.19 -3.21
CA LYS A 151 -51.57 8.35 -3.92
C LYS A 151 -52.85 8.02 -4.68
N ASN A 152 -52.88 6.88 -5.37
CA ASN A 152 -54.06 6.44 -6.13
C ASN A 152 -55.23 6.09 -5.20
N GLU A 153 -54.97 5.45 -4.06
CA GLU A 153 -56.00 5.18 -3.05
C GLU A 153 -56.57 6.47 -2.46
N ALA A 154 -55.70 7.42 -2.07
CA ALA A 154 -56.13 8.73 -1.59
C ALA A 154 -56.97 9.47 -2.63
N ASN A 155 -56.52 9.50 -3.89
CA ASN A 155 -57.26 10.14 -4.99
C ASN A 155 -58.66 9.52 -5.19
N LYS A 156 -58.80 8.18 -5.11
CA LYS A 156 -60.12 7.52 -5.17
C LYS A 156 -61.03 7.97 -4.03
N HIS A 157 -60.51 8.14 -2.82
CA HIS A 157 -61.29 8.63 -1.69
C HIS A 157 -61.68 10.10 -1.86
N ILE A 158 -60.78 10.93 -2.37
CA ILE A 158 -61.03 12.34 -2.67
C ILE A 158 -62.09 12.49 -3.77
N GLU A 159 -62.02 11.70 -4.84
CA GLU A 159 -63.06 11.70 -5.89
C GLU A 159 -64.43 11.34 -5.32
N LYS A 160 -64.51 10.32 -4.45
CA LYS A 160 -65.75 9.97 -3.75
C LYS A 160 -66.25 11.10 -2.86
N LEU A 161 -65.35 11.75 -2.12
CA LEU A 161 -65.66 12.88 -1.25
C LEU A 161 -66.20 14.08 -2.05
N ILE A 162 -65.56 14.41 -3.18
CA ILE A 162 -65.98 15.49 -4.07
C ILE A 162 -67.36 15.17 -4.67
N ASN A 163 -67.56 13.95 -5.15
CA ASN A 163 -68.84 13.54 -5.71
C ASN A 163 -69.96 13.60 -4.65
N ALA A 164 -69.70 13.14 -3.43
CA ALA A 164 -70.64 13.24 -2.33
C ALA A 164 -70.95 14.71 -1.97
N ASN A 165 -69.92 15.56 -1.91
CA ASN A 165 -70.09 16.97 -1.61
C ASN A 165 -70.89 17.69 -2.71
N LYS A 166 -70.63 17.37 -3.98
CA LYS A 166 -71.40 17.88 -5.12
C LYS A 166 -72.88 17.52 -4.99
N ILE A 167 -73.20 16.27 -4.67
CA ILE A 167 -74.57 15.80 -4.46
C ILE A 167 -75.24 16.57 -3.32
N ILE A 168 -74.56 16.75 -2.17
CA ILE A 168 -75.10 17.50 -1.03
C ILE A 168 -75.38 18.96 -1.41
N HIS A 169 -74.45 19.62 -2.09
CA HIS A 169 -74.63 21.01 -2.49
C HIS A 169 -75.75 21.21 -3.53
N GLU A 170 -75.77 20.38 -4.56
CA GLU A 170 -76.71 20.52 -5.67
C GLU A 170 -78.12 20.03 -5.30
N GLN A 171 -78.25 18.87 -4.65
CA GLN A 171 -79.57 18.26 -4.42
C GLN A 171 -80.22 18.73 -3.11
N ILE A 172 -79.42 18.96 -2.07
CA ILE A 172 -79.95 19.22 -0.72
C ILE A 172 -79.96 20.72 -0.44
N LEU A 173 -78.82 21.38 -0.67
CA LEU A 173 -78.69 22.81 -0.43
C LEU A 173 -79.21 23.66 -1.59
N LEU A 174 -79.43 23.04 -2.77
CA LEU A 174 -79.84 23.71 -4.02
C LEU A 174 -78.94 24.91 -4.37
N LYS A 175 -77.65 24.78 -4.06
CA LYS A 175 -76.63 25.80 -4.35
C LYS A 175 -75.65 25.25 -5.38
N GLU A 176 -75.10 26.15 -6.20
CA GLU A 176 -74.07 25.79 -7.15
C GLU A 176 -72.84 25.24 -6.43
N PHE A 177 -72.39 24.06 -6.86
CA PHE A 177 -71.15 23.48 -6.38
C PHE A 177 -69.98 24.04 -7.18
N HIS A 178 -69.24 24.97 -6.58
CA HIS A 178 -67.96 25.38 -7.14
C HIS A 178 -66.93 24.31 -6.81
N GLN A 179 -66.56 23.53 -7.82
CA GLN A 179 -65.41 22.65 -7.73
C GLN A 179 -64.16 23.54 -7.69
N THR A 180 -63.72 23.92 -6.49
CA THR A 180 -62.40 24.51 -6.29
C THR A 180 -61.38 23.64 -7.02
N ASN A 181 -60.42 24.25 -7.71
CA ASN A 181 -59.64 23.59 -8.76
C ASN A 181 -58.59 22.61 -8.18
N TYR A 182 -59.04 21.50 -7.60
CA TYR A 182 -58.16 20.53 -6.92
C TYR A 182 -57.21 19.82 -7.89
N LYS A 183 -57.54 19.81 -9.19
CA LYS A 183 -56.67 19.26 -10.24
C LYS A 183 -55.38 20.06 -10.39
N GLN A 184 -55.42 21.39 -10.28
CA GLN A 184 -54.21 22.23 -10.28
C GLN A 184 -53.33 21.95 -9.07
N LEU A 185 -53.93 21.76 -7.88
CA LEU A 185 -53.20 21.37 -6.66
C LEU A 185 -52.51 19.99 -6.76
N ILE A 186 -53.03 19.09 -7.59
CA ILE A 186 -52.50 17.72 -7.77
C ILE A 186 -51.48 17.66 -8.92
N GLU A 187 -51.68 18.42 -10.00
CA GLU A 187 -50.81 18.47 -11.19
C GLU A 187 -49.51 19.23 -10.94
N ASP A 188 -49.56 20.37 -10.25
CA ASP A 188 -48.37 21.18 -9.91
C ASP A 188 -47.35 20.40 -9.05
N ASN A 189 -47.82 19.40 -8.29
CA ASN A 189 -46.97 18.55 -7.46
C ASN A 189 -46.43 17.30 -8.19
N SER A 190 -46.91 16.99 -9.39
CA SER A 190 -46.51 15.79 -10.15
C SER A 190 -45.32 16.03 -11.09
N SER A 191 -45.22 17.23 -11.67
CA SER A 191 -44.15 17.63 -12.61
C SER A 191 -42.80 17.91 -11.93
N LEU A 192 -42.80 18.14 -10.62
CA LEU A 192 -41.62 18.48 -9.81
C LEU A 192 -40.79 17.29 -9.29
N ILE A 193 -41.22 16.06 -9.59
CA ILE A 193 -40.50 14.81 -9.23
C ILE A 193 -39.36 14.51 -10.22
N SER A 194 -39.40 15.11 -11.41
CA SER A 194 -38.35 15.01 -12.43
C SER A 194 -37.24 16.06 -12.22
N THR A 195 -36.62 16.08 -11.04
CA THR A 195 -35.37 16.82 -10.84
C THR A 195 -34.18 15.97 -11.28
N THR A 196 -34.05 15.75 -12.59
CA THR A 196 -32.71 15.57 -13.18
C THR A 196 -32.06 16.95 -13.20
N VAL A 197 -31.57 17.41 -12.04
CA VAL A 197 -30.69 18.57 -11.99
C VAL A 197 -29.43 18.15 -12.73
N LYS A 198 -29.20 18.76 -13.89
CA LYS A 198 -27.90 18.74 -14.56
C LYS A 198 -26.91 19.29 -13.54
N VAL A 199 -26.09 18.40 -13.00
CA VAL A 199 -24.94 18.77 -12.19
C VAL A 199 -23.96 19.35 -13.20
N ASP A 200 -24.00 20.67 -13.38
CA ASP A 200 -22.91 21.40 -14.01
C ASP A 200 -21.69 21.18 -13.13
N HIS A 201 -20.85 20.24 -13.58
CA HIS A 201 -19.49 20.10 -13.11
C HIS A 201 -18.69 21.28 -13.66
N GLU A 202 -18.88 22.46 -13.07
CA GLU A 202 -17.84 23.47 -13.08
C GLU A 202 -16.69 22.92 -12.24
N ILE A 203 -15.75 22.29 -12.92
CA ILE A 203 -14.43 21.96 -12.41
C ILE A 203 -13.76 23.30 -12.13
N PRO A 204 -13.48 23.68 -10.88
CA PRO A 204 -12.57 24.79 -10.64
C PRO A 204 -11.22 24.29 -11.14
N GLN A 205 -10.78 24.82 -12.28
CA GLN A 205 -9.38 24.70 -12.66
C GLN A 205 -8.59 25.46 -11.59
N THR A 206 -8.14 24.74 -10.58
CA THR A 206 -7.02 25.19 -9.76
C THR A 206 -5.82 25.25 -10.69
N GLU A 207 -5.56 26.44 -11.21
CA GLU A 207 -4.26 26.85 -11.73
C GLU A 207 -3.25 26.66 -10.59
N LEU A 208 -2.67 25.46 -10.55
CA LEU A 208 -1.40 25.25 -9.86
C LEU A 208 -0.38 26.00 -10.70
N ASN A 209 0.05 27.17 -10.20
CA ASN A 209 1.23 27.87 -10.70
C ASN A 209 2.45 26.94 -10.53
N THR A 210 2.65 26.02 -11.46
CA THR A 210 3.91 25.29 -11.63
C THR A 210 4.88 26.28 -12.26
N LYS A 211 5.77 26.85 -11.44
CA LYS A 211 6.99 27.48 -11.96
C LYS A 211 7.73 26.39 -12.75
N ARG A 212 7.68 26.48 -14.09
CA ARG A 212 8.34 25.53 -14.99
C ARG A 212 9.83 25.49 -14.67
N VAL A 213 10.32 24.35 -14.22
CA VAL A 213 11.75 24.13 -14.00
C VAL A 213 12.47 24.12 -15.35
N ASN A 214 13.64 24.74 -15.41
CA ASN A 214 14.46 24.79 -16.62
C ASN A 214 14.92 23.38 -17.03
N ILE A 215 14.82 23.05 -18.32
CA ILE A 215 15.18 21.73 -18.89
C ILE A 215 16.65 21.38 -18.60
N GLN A 216 17.52 22.39 -18.54
CA GLN A 216 18.94 22.23 -18.18
C GLN A 216 19.15 21.74 -16.74
N HIS A 217 18.32 22.21 -15.81
CA HIS A 217 18.39 21.82 -14.40
C HIS A 217 17.98 20.36 -14.21
N ILE A 218 17.00 19.90 -14.99
CA ILE A 218 16.57 18.51 -15.08
C ILE A 218 17.69 17.60 -15.59
N GLU A 219 18.44 18.03 -16.61
CA GLU A 219 19.57 17.26 -17.13
C GLU A 219 20.75 17.20 -16.15
N ASN A 220 21.04 18.28 -15.43
CA ASN A 220 22.07 18.31 -14.40
C ASN A 220 21.74 17.36 -13.24
N VAL A 221 20.48 17.33 -12.78
CA VAL A 221 20.04 16.39 -11.74
C VAL A 221 20.09 14.94 -12.24
N LYS A 222 19.76 14.66 -13.50
CA LYS A 222 19.92 13.32 -14.09
C LYS A 222 21.38 12.85 -14.11
N LYS A 223 22.32 13.76 -14.43
CA LYS A 223 23.77 13.47 -14.39
C LYS A 223 24.26 13.22 -12.95
N LEU A 224 23.77 14.01 -11.99
CA LEU A 224 24.11 13.85 -10.58
C LEU A 224 23.59 12.53 -10.00
N LEU A 225 22.37 12.14 -10.34
CA LEU A 225 21.81 10.83 -9.97
C LEU A 225 22.56 9.67 -10.63
N LEU A 226 23.06 9.84 -11.86
CA LEU A 226 23.89 8.83 -12.50
C LEU A 226 25.22 8.61 -11.78
N GLN A 227 25.86 9.69 -11.30
CA GLN A 227 27.15 9.60 -10.61
C GLN A 227 27.00 8.96 -9.23
N GLU A 228 26.00 9.39 -8.46
CA GLU A 228 25.84 8.95 -7.06
C GLU A 228 25.09 7.62 -6.93
N CYS A 229 24.11 7.37 -7.80
CA CYS A 229 23.26 6.18 -7.69
C CYS A 229 23.72 5.04 -8.62
N ASN A 230 24.89 5.13 -9.26
CA ASN A 230 25.36 4.09 -10.19
C ASN A 230 25.39 2.69 -9.55
N PHE A 231 25.66 2.61 -8.24
CA PHE A 231 25.67 1.36 -7.48
C PHE A 231 24.32 0.61 -7.44
N LEU A 232 23.21 1.27 -7.77
CA LEU A 232 21.86 0.68 -7.77
C LEU A 232 21.52 -0.03 -9.09
N VAL A 233 22.34 0.13 -10.14
CA VAL A 233 22.13 -0.52 -11.44
C VAL A 233 23.17 -1.62 -11.62
N GLU A 234 22.71 -2.85 -11.86
CA GLU A 234 23.58 -3.98 -12.22
C GLU A 234 24.35 -3.68 -13.52
N ASP A 235 25.63 -4.06 -13.58
CA ASP A 235 26.65 -3.66 -14.59
C ASP A 235 26.31 -3.99 -16.07
N ASP A 236 25.24 -4.72 -16.35
CA ASP A 236 24.95 -5.34 -17.66
C ASP A 236 24.24 -4.43 -18.69
N ILE A 237 24.32 -3.09 -18.57
CA ILE A 237 23.63 -2.17 -19.49
C ILE A 237 24.59 -1.08 -19.96
N ASP A 238 24.88 -1.01 -21.26
CA ASP A 238 25.78 0.01 -21.82
C ASP A 238 25.08 1.38 -22.06
N ASP A 239 23.75 1.42 -22.12
CA ASP A 239 22.98 2.64 -22.40
C ASP A 239 22.73 3.49 -21.13
N GLU A 240 23.39 4.64 -21.01
CA GLU A 240 23.20 5.62 -19.91
C GLU A 240 21.73 6.05 -19.72
N GLN A 241 20.96 6.16 -20.81
CA GLN A 241 19.54 6.52 -20.76
C GLN A 241 18.67 5.42 -20.13
N GLN A 242 19.04 4.16 -20.32
CA GLN A 242 18.34 3.03 -19.71
C GLN A 242 18.69 2.91 -18.22
N LYS A 243 19.95 3.23 -17.84
CA LYS A 243 20.36 3.35 -16.43
C LYS A 243 19.57 4.43 -15.72
N ILE A 244 19.46 5.65 -16.29
CA ILE A 244 18.65 6.74 -15.72
C ILE A 244 17.19 6.30 -15.53
N LYS A 245 16.58 5.65 -16.52
CA LYS A 245 15.18 5.19 -16.40
C LYS A 245 15.00 4.17 -15.29
N LYS A 246 15.94 3.24 -15.11
CA LYS A 246 15.92 2.28 -13.99
C LYS A 246 16.14 2.97 -12.65
N LEU A 247 17.07 3.93 -12.57
CA LEU A 247 17.32 4.73 -11.37
C LEU A 247 16.11 5.55 -10.96
N LEU A 248 15.50 6.29 -11.88
CA LEU A 248 14.27 7.04 -11.62
C LEU A 248 13.12 6.12 -11.18
N LYS A 249 13.03 4.91 -11.75
CA LYS A 249 12.08 3.88 -11.33
C LYS A 249 12.36 3.38 -9.90
N TYR A 250 13.62 3.24 -9.50
CA TYR A 250 14.01 2.85 -8.14
C TYR A 250 13.78 3.98 -7.12
N ILE A 251 14.03 5.24 -7.51
CA ILE A 251 13.75 6.44 -6.71
C ILE A 251 12.23 6.75 -6.66
N GLY A 252 11.43 6.10 -7.52
CA GLY A 252 9.97 6.27 -7.53
C GLY A 252 9.49 7.57 -8.19
N VAL A 253 10.28 8.12 -9.11
CA VAL A 253 9.93 9.26 -9.98
C VAL A 253 9.31 8.68 -11.25
N TYR A 254 7.99 8.82 -11.41
CA TYR A 254 7.26 8.23 -12.54
C TYR A 254 6.69 9.29 -13.49
N THR A 255 6.41 10.49 -13.00
CA THR A 255 5.83 11.58 -13.78
C THR A 255 6.81 12.72 -14.01
N GLN A 256 6.54 13.54 -15.03
CA GLN A 256 7.30 14.76 -15.29
C GLN A 256 7.18 15.75 -14.11
N GLU A 257 6.01 15.80 -13.47
CA GLU A 257 5.74 16.58 -12.26
C GLU A 257 6.59 16.12 -11.06
N ASP A 258 6.75 14.80 -10.88
CA ASP A 258 7.63 14.22 -9.85
C ASP A 258 9.09 14.67 -10.05
N LEU A 259 9.51 14.76 -11.31
CA LEU A 259 10.87 15.14 -11.68
C LEU A 259 11.09 16.65 -11.51
N GLU A 260 10.07 17.46 -11.78
CA GLU A 260 10.03 18.90 -11.49
C GLU A 260 10.06 19.17 -9.98
N LEU A 261 9.35 18.38 -9.16
CA LEU A 261 9.40 18.47 -7.71
C LEU A 261 10.77 18.08 -7.16
N LEU A 262 11.35 16.99 -7.66
CA LEU A 262 12.68 16.53 -7.26
C LEU A 262 13.74 17.60 -7.61
N THR A 263 13.67 18.15 -8.82
CA THR A 263 14.60 19.21 -9.24
C THR A 263 14.38 20.49 -8.43
N GLN A 264 13.14 20.88 -8.15
CA GLN A 264 12.87 22.00 -7.26
C GLN A 264 13.52 21.81 -5.88
N LEU A 265 13.50 20.61 -5.32
CA LEU A 265 14.16 20.31 -4.04
C LEU A 265 15.70 20.39 -4.12
N PHE A 266 16.32 20.02 -5.25
CA PHE A 266 17.77 20.18 -5.45
C PHE A 266 18.21 21.65 -5.54
N TYR A 267 17.33 22.56 -5.98
CA TYR A 267 17.66 23.99 -6.11
C TYR A 267 17.08 24.87 -4.99
N LEU A 268 16.18 24.35 -4.14
CA LEU A 268 15.66 25.08 -2.97
C LEU A 268 16.73 25.34 -1.90
N ASP A 269 17.70 24.43 -1.74
CA ASP A 269 18.79 24.61 -0.77
C ASP A 269 19.93 25.50 -1.32
N TYR A 270 19.86 25.91 -2.59
CA TYR A 270 20.84 26.78 -3.25
C TYR A 270 20.61 28.29 -3.00
N GLU A 271 19.38 28.69 -2.70
CA GLU A 271 19.04 30.09 -2.46
C GLU A 271 19.40 30.55 -1.03
N HIS A 272 19.49 29.65 -0.06
CA HIS A 272 19.72 30.03 1.35
C HIS A 272 21.18 30.23 1.76
N GLU A 273 22.18 29.79 0.99
CA GLU A 273 23.60 30.03 1.31
C GLU A 273 24.22 31.28 0.66
N ASN A 274 23.60 31.83 -0.39
CA ASN A 274 24.16 32.97 -1.12
C ASN A 274 23.88 34.35 -0.47
N ASP A 275 23.00 34.43 0.52
CA ASP A 275 22.68 35.70 1.19
C ASP A 275 23.74 36.14 2.23
N SER A 276 24.77 35.34 2.51
CA SER A 276 25.79 35.67 3.53
C SER A 276 27.16 36.11 2.99
N ASN A 277 27.42 36.05 1.68
CA ASN A 277 28.73 36.44 1.15
C ASN A 277 28.62 37.44 0.00
N ASN A 278 28.73 38.71 0.38
CA ASN A 278 28.72 39.85 -0.52
C ASN A 278 30.05 39.98 -1.30
N ASN A 279 29.91 40.23 -2.60
CA ASN A 279 30.84 40.91 -3.51
C ASN A 279 32.27 40.36 -3.70
N ASN A 280 32.53 39.76 -4.86
CA ASN A 280 33.34 40.38 -5.92
C ASN A 280 33.58 39.39 -7.08
N ASN A 281 33.27 39.85 -8.29
CA ASN A 281 33.83 39.43 -9.58
C ASN A 281 34.05 37.92 -9.83
N LYS A 282 33.13 37.32 -10.60
CA LYS A 282 33.45 36.51 -11.79
C LYS A 282 32.16 36.06 -12.48
N GLU A 283 31.97 36.54 -13.71
CA GLU A 283 31.17 35.85 -14.72
C GLU A 283 31.87 34.52 -15.05
N SER A 284 31.52 33.46 -14.32
CA SER A 284 31.71 32.06 -14.70
C SER A 284 31.15 31.19 -13.57
N ASP A 285 30.28 30.25 -13.92
CA ASP A 285 29.76 29.17 -13.06
C ASP A 285 28.50 29.44 -12.22
N HIS A 286 27.43 29.96 -12.85
CA HIS A 286 26.06 29.79 -12.34
C HIS A 286 25.52 28.34 -12.39
N ASN A 287 26.35 27.36 -12.78
CA ASN A 287 25.95 25.97 -13.06
C ASN A 287 26.68 24.91 -12.21
N ALA A 288 27.43 25.29 -11.19
CA ALA A 288 28.15 24.33 -10.36
C ALA A 288 27.34 24.01 -9.10
N ILE A 289 26.56 22.92 -9.14
CA ILE A 289 26.13 22.23 -7.92
C ILE A 289 27.40 21.77 -7.20
N LYS A 290 27.63 22.26 -5.98
CA LYS A 290 28.77 21.88 -5.14
C LYS A 290 28.49 20.46 -4.66
N TYR A 291 29.18 19.52 -5.29
CA TYR A 291 29.11 18.09 -5.03
C TYR A 291 29.33 17.80 -3.54
N ASN A 292 28.26 17.45 -2.82
CA ASN A 292 28.35 16.71 -1.57
C ASN A 292 27.47 15.45 -1.71
N SER A 293 28.11 14.30 -1.81
CA SER A 293 27.45 12.99 -1.97
C SER A 293 26.44 12.69 -0.85
N GLU A 294 26.65 13.27 0.34
CA GLU A 294 25.78 13.13 1.51
C GLU A 294 24.44 13.86 1.37
N TYR A 295 24.43 15.07 0.80
CA TYR A 295 23.21 15.87 0.66
C TYR A 295 22.25 15.29 -0.39
N THR A 296 22.75 14.56 -1.38
CA THR A 296 21.93 13.94 -2.43
C THR A 296 20.93 12.94 -1.85
N LEU A 297 21.33 12.13 -0.87
CA LEU A 297 20.44 11.16 -0.22
C LEU A 297 19.42 11.83 0.68
N ASP A 298 19.80 12.90 1.40
CA ASP A 298 18.89 13.68 2.24
C ASP A 298 17.83 14.41 1.40
N ILE A 299 18.20 14.94 0.23
CA ILE A 299 17.28 15.56 -0.72
C ILE A 299 16.31 14.52 -1.29
N ILE A 300 16.79 13.31 -1.63
CA ILE A 300 15.93 12.20 -2.07
C ILE A 300 14.98 11.78 -0.93
N TYR A 301 15.45 11.74 0.30
CA TYR A 301 14.62 11.42 1.47
C TYR A 301 13.54 12.49 1.71
N LYS A 302 13.89 13.78 1.60
CA LYS A 302 12.96 14.92 1.65
C LYS A 302 11.92 14.84 0.53
N TYR A 303 12.31 14.41 -0.67
CA TYR A 303 11.39 14.15 -1.78
C TYR A 303 10.37 13.05 -1.44
N TYR A 304 10.79 11.93 -0.83
CA TYR A 304 9.85 10.89 -0.39
C TYR A 304 8.85 11.41 0.65
N GLN A 305 9.29 12.23 1.62
CA GLN A 305 8.39 12.84 2.60
C GLN A 305 7.37 13.78 1.95
N GLU A 306 7.81 14.60 0.99
CA GLU A 306 6.93 15.54 0.28
C GLU A 306 5.90 14.77 -0.57
N LYS A 307 6.31 13.67 -1.20
CA LYS A 307 5.42 12.77 -1.95
C LYS A 307 4.38 12.08 -1.06
N GLU A 308 4.76 11.68 0.15
CA GLU A 308 3.81 11.14 1.13
C GLU A 308 2.76 12.19 1.55
N LYS A 309 3.18 13.45 1.78
CA LYS A 309 2.25 14.55 2.07
C LYS A 309 1.30 14.84 0.91
N GLU A 310 1.81 14.84 -0.33
CA GLU A 310 0.98 15.06 -1.51
C GLU A 310 -0.08 13.96 -1.67
N ASN A 311 0.32 12.70 -1.47
CA ASN A 311 -0.60 11.56 -1.48
C ASN A 311 -1.64 11.66 -0.36
N ALA A 312 -1.24 12.05 0.86
CA ALA A 312 -2.17 12.31 1.95
C ALA A 312 -3.17 13.43 1.60
N CYS A 313 -2.71 14.51 0.96
CA CYS A 313 -3.55 15.61 0.49
C CYS A 313 -4.56 15.16 -0.58
N LYS A 314 -4.13 14.34 -1.54
CA LYS A 314 -5.02 13.71 -2.55
C LYS A 314 -6.10 12.85 -1.88
N ILE A 315 -5.73 12.06 -0.87
CA ILE A 315 -6.68 11.25 -0.10
C ILE A 315 -7.70 12.14 0.63
N THR A 316 -7.25 13.23 1.27
CA THR A 316 -8.17 14.14 1.97
C THR A 316 -9.12 14.86 1.02
N LYS A 317 -8.65 15.30 -0.16
CA LYS A 317 -9.48 15.91 -1.20
C LYS A 317 -10.56 14.95 -1.70
N ASN A 318 -10.19 13.69 -1.99
CA ASN A 318 -11.14 12.66 -2.42
C ASN A 318 -12.19 12.37 -1.34
N LYS A 319 -11.79 12.33 -0.06
CA LYS A 319 -12.71 12.17 1.07
C LYS A 319 -13.71 13.33 1.17
N GLN A 320 -13.24 14.56 0.94
CA GLN A 320 -14.09 15.74 0.95
C GLN A 320 -15.07 15.77 -0.23
N GLN A 321 -14.64 15.39 -1.42
CA GLN A 321 -15.54 15.23 -2.58
C GLN A 321 -16.65 14.19 -2.32
N TYR A 322 -16.30 13.06 -1.70
CA TYR A 322 -17.29 12.05 -1.32
C TYR A 322 -18.29 12.59 -0.28
N LYS A 323 -17.82 13.30 0.74
CA LYS A 323 -18.68 13.96 1.74
C LYS A 323 -19.64 14.96 1.08
N ASN A 324 -19.16 15.74 0.11
CA ASN A 324 -19.98 16.69 -0.63
C ASN A 324 -21.09 15.98 -1.44
N ARG A 325 -20.77 14.88 -2.13
CA ARG A 325 -21.77 14.06 -2.84
C ARG A 325 -22.85 13.51 -1.90
N LEU A 326 -22.44 13.04 -0.71
CA LEU A 326 -23.36 12.55 0.31
C LEU A 326 -24.28 13.67 0.84
N ASN A 327 -23.74 14.88 1.05
CA ASN A 327 -24.55 16.01 1.48
C ASN A 327 -25.58 16.42 0.43
N ILE A 328 -25.23 16.36 -0.86
CA ILE A 328 -26.17 16.63 -1.96
C ILE A 328 -27.30 15.60 -1.96
N SER A 329 -26.98 14.30 -1.83
CA SER A 329 -28.01 13.26 -1.81
C SER A 329 -28.93 13.35 -0.59
N LEU A 330 -28.39 13.69 0.59
CA LEU A 330 -29.19 13.96 1.78
C LEU A 330 -30.12 15.16 1.60
N LYS A 331 -29.64 16.25 0.97
CA LYS A 331 -30.45 17.43 0.67
C LYS A 331 -31.64 17.07 -0.22
N LEU A 332 -31.42 16.27 -1.27
CA LEU A 332 -32.49 15.79 -2.16
C LEU A 332 -33.54 14.94 -1.43
N ILE A 333 -33.13 14.10 -0.47
CA ILE A 333 -34.06 13.30 0.35
C ILE A 333 -34.90 14.21 1.26
N ILE A 334 -34.28 15.22 1.87
CA ILE A 334 -34.99 16.19 2.72
C ILE A 334 -35.99 17.00 1.90
N GLU A 335 -35.59 17.50 0.73
CA GLU A 335 -36.49 18.22 -0.18
C GLU A 335 -37.67 17.35 -0.65
N ARG A 336 -37.42 16.08 -0.97
CA ARG A 336 -38.51 15.14 -1.30
C ARG A 336 -39.50 14.97 -0.14
N ARG A 337 -39.01 14.76 1.08
CA ARG A 337 -39.87 14.63 2.27
C ARG A 337 -40.71 15.88 2.53
N LYS A 338 -40.15 17.08 2.29
CA LYS A 338 -40.90 18.34 2.41
C LYS A 338 -42.06 18.38 1.41
N LYS A 339 -41.79 18.07 0.14
CA LYS A 339 -42.82 18.02 -0.91
C LYS A 339 -43.92 16.98 -0.62
N GLU A 340 -43.53 15.82 -0.10
CA GLU A 340 -44.50 14.78 0.29
C GLU A 340 -45.37 15.24 1.46
N LYS A 341 -44.80 15.96 2.44
CA LYS A 341 -45.55 16.54 3.54
C LYS A 341 -46.53 17.61 3.05
N GLU A 342 -46.08 18.52 2.19
CA GLU A 342 -46.93 19.54 1.56
C GLU A 342 -48.06 18.91 0.75
N PHE A 343 -47.79 17.81 0.02
CA PHE A 343 -48.82 17.07 -0.69
C PHE A 343 -49.92 16.58 0.25
N TRP A 344 -49.57 15.91 1.35
CA TRP A 344 -50.57 15.42 2.31
C TRP A 344 -51.29 16.54 3.05
N GLU A 345 -50.58 17.61 3.44
CA GLU A 345 -51.19 18.80 4.04
C GLU A 345 -52.23 19.39 3.08
N ASN A 346 -51.89 19.58 1.80
CA ASN A 346 -52.83 20.09 0.79
C ASN A 346 -54.06 19.19 0.63
N LEU A 347 -53.90 17.87 0.67
CA LEU A 347 -55.04 16.94 0.59
C LEU A 347 -56.00 17.07 1.79
N THR A 348 -55.49 17.36 2.98
CA THR A 348 -56.35 17.56 4.16
C THR A 348 -57.17 18.86 4.09
N HIS A 349 -56.64 19.89 3.43
CA HIS A 349 -57.30 21.19 3.29
C HIS A 349 -58.32 21.25 2.13
N ILE A 350 -58.53 20.14 1.40
CA ILE A 350 -59.53 20.06 0.31
C ILE A 350 -60.94 20.37 0.84
N THR A 351 -61.24 19.98 2.08
CA THR A 351 -62.49 20.30 2.76
C THR A 351 -62.21 21.26 3.91
N SER A 352 -62.76 22.48 3.84
CA SER A 352 -62.72 23.41 4.97
C SER A 352 -63.38 22.79 6.20
N ASN A 353 -62.89 23.11 7.40
CA ASN A 353 -63.51 22.70 8.66
C ASN A 353 -64.98 23.15 8.74
N ASP A 354 -65.31 24.30 8.16
CA ASP A 354 -66.69 24.83 8.12
C ASP A 354 -67.64 23.88 7.38
N MET A 355 -67.15 23.23 6.31
CA MET A 355 -67.95 22.26 5.54
C MET A 355 -68.20 21.00 6.34
N ILE A 356 -67.21 20.55 7.11
CA ILE A 356 -67.36 19.38 7.99
C ILE A 356 -68.38 19.66 9.09
N GLU A 357 -68.35 20.87 9.67
CA GLU A 357 -69.33 21.30 10.66
C GLU A 357 -70.74 21.44 10.07
N MET A 358 -70.85 21.95 8.85
CA MET A 358 -72.09 21.98 8.09
C MET A 358 -72.64 20.57 7.86
N TRP A 359 -71.81 19.59 7.47
CA TRP A 359 -72.29 18.21 7.30
C TRP A 359 -72.75 17.57 8.61
N LYS A 360 -72.04 17.83 9.72
CA LYS A 360 -72.44 17.32 11.05
C LYS A 360 -73.79 17.90 11.48
N THR A 361 -73.97 19.20 11.36
CA THR A 361 -75.23 19.86 11.69
C THR A 361 -76.35 19.38 10.77
N PHE A 362 -76.07 19.27 9.48
CA PHE A 362 -77.00 18.72 8.49
C PHE A 362 -77.45 17.30 8.84
N SER A 363 -76.53 16.40 9.21
CA SER A 363 -76.87 15.03 9.62
C SER A 363 -77.87 15.00 10.77
N VAL A 364 -77.69 15.85 11.78
CA VAL A 364 -78.61 15.96 12.92
C VAL A 364 -79.99 16.47 12.49
N PHE A 365 -80.05 17.43 11.56
CA PHE A 365 -81.32 17.95 11.06
C PHE A 365 -82.08 16.93 10.21
N VAL A 366 -81.39 16.18 9.34
CA VAL A 366 -82.01 15.12 8.53
C VAL A 366 -82.59 14.02 9.41
N GLU A 367 -81.86 13.62 10.44
CA GLU A 367 -82.33 12.59 11.39
C GLU A 367 -83.60 13.05 12.10
N LYS A 368 -83.62 14.28 12.63
CA LYS A 368 -84.83 14.86 13.23
C LYS A 368 -85.99 14.95 12.24
N TYR A 369 -85.72 15.39 11.01
CA TYR A 369 -86.74 15.50 9.98
C TYR A 369 -87.32 14.14 9.57
N TYR A 370 -86.48 13.10 9.49
CA TYR A 370 -86.91 11.73 9.23
C TYR A 370 -87.92 11.22 10.28
N TYR A 371 -87.65 11.46 11.57
CA TYR A 371 -88.59 11.08 12.63
C TYR A 371 -89.93 11.83 12.51
N ILE A 372 -89.90 13.13 12.21
CA ILE A 372 -91.13 13.92 11.96
C ILE A 372 -91.92 13.35 10.78
N LEU A 373 -91.24 12.97 9.69
CA LEU A 373 -91.90 12.36 8.53
C LEU A 373 -92.53 11.01 8.87
N LYS A 374 -91.86 10.20 9.69
CA LYS A 374 -92.38 8.92 10.16
C LYS A 374 -93.63 9.12 11.03
N ASP A 375 -93.59 10.07 11.96
CA ASP A 375 -94.74 10.41 12.79
C ASP A 375 -95.91 10.90 11.93
N ARG A 376 -95.66 11.80 10.98
CA ARG A 376 -96.66 12.26 10.01
C ARG A 376 -97.27 11.11 9.22
N ALA A 377 -96.47 10.15 8.75
CA ALA A 377 -96.96 8.99 8.03
C ALA A 377 -97.91 8.15 8.90
N THR A 378 -97.60 7.96 10.19
CA THR A 378 -98.50 7.25 11.11
C THR A 378 -99.82 7.99 11.34
N ILE A 379 -99.77 9.32 11.50
CA ILE A 379 -100.97 10.15 11.66
C ILE A 379 -101.84 10.07 10.41
N VAL A 380 -101.25 10.23 9.22
CA VAL A 380 -101.99 10.14 7.95
C VAL A 380 -102.63 8.76 7.79
N GLN A 381 -101.92 7.68 8.12
CA GLN A 381 -102.49 6.33 8.06
C GLN A 381 -103.66 6.17 9.04
N ASN A 382 -103.55 6.73 10.25
CA ASN A 382 -104.64 6.72 11.22
C ASN A 382 -105.86 7.50 10.72
N ILE A 383 -105.66 8.68 10.12
CA ILE A 383 -106.73 9.49 9.52
C ILE A 383 -107.44 8.69 8.42
N PHE A 384 -106.70 8.03 7.53
CA PHE A 384 -107.30 7.18 6.49
C PHE A 384 -108.12 6.01 7.07
N ASN A 385 -107.63 5.40 8.15
CA ASN A 385 -108.36 4.34 8.85
C ASN A 385 -109.65 4.88 9.49
N GLU A 386 -109.61 6.05 10.12
CA GLU A 386 -110.78 6.70 10.71
C GLU A 386 -111.79 7.14 9.65
N GLU A 387 -111.34 7.72 8.53
CA GLU A 387 -112.21 8.12 7.43
C GLU A 387 -112.96 6.91 6.85
N LYS A 388 -112.26 5.78 6.68
CA LYS A 388 -112.88 4.52 6.26
C LYS A 388 -113.98 4.07 7.24
N LEU A 389 -113.70 4.12 8.55
CA LEU A 389 -114.69 3.81 9.58
C LEU A 389 -115.89 4.78 9.56
N ILE A 390 -115.66 6.07 9.32
CA ILE A 390 -116.73 7.07 9.19
C ILE A 390 -117.62 6.76 7.98
N ILE A 391 -117.04 6.41 6.82
CA ILE A 391 -117.80 6.03 5.63
C ILE A 391 -118.62 4.75 5.89
N GLU A 392 -118.03 3.72 6.50
CA GLU A 392 -118.74 2.50 6.88
C GLU A 392 -119.90 2.79 7.85
N ASN A 393 -119.68 3.66 8.83
CA ASN A 393 -120.71 4.05 9.78
C ASN A 393 -121.82 4.88 9.13
N LYS A 394 -121.51 5.80 8.21
CA LYS A 394 -122.51 6.52 7.41
C LYS A 394 -123.37 5.56 6.60
N ASN A 395 -122.76 4.60 5.90
CA ASN A 395 -123.49 3.57 5.14
C ASN A 395 -124.41 2.75 6.04
N LYS A 396 -123.96 2.37 7.24
CA LYS A 396 -124.80 1.68 8.24
C LYS A 396 -125.99 2.54 8.69
N ILE A 397 -125.77 3.83 8.96
CA ILE A 397 -126.83 4.75 9.37
C ILE A 397 -127.84 4.94 8.23
N GLU A 398 -127.39 5.06 6.98
CA GLU A 398 -128.26 5.18 5.81
C GLU A 398 -129.12 3.93 5.60
N ASN A 399 -128.52 2.74 5.71
CA ASN A 399 -129.25 1.47 5.70
C ASN A 399 -130.30 1.38 6.82
N MET A 400 -129.98 1.86 8.03
CA MET A 400 -130.95 1.91 9.14
C MET A 400 -132.08 2.91 8.87
N ARG A 401 -131.78 4.08 8.28
CA ARG A 401 -132.80 5.05 7.88
C ARG A 401 -133.74 4.50 6.81
N GLU A 402 -133.20 3.82 5.80
CA GLU A 402 -134.02 3.15 4.78
C GLU A 402 -134.92 2.08 5.42
N ALA A 403 -134.39 1.27 6.34
CA ALA A 403 -135.18 0.27 7.06
C ALA A 403 -136.31 0.89 7.88
N LEU A 404 -136.06 2.02 8.55
CA LEU A 404 -137.08 2.76 9.29
C LEU A 404 -138.12 3.44 8.39
N SER A 405 -137.76 3.85 7.17
CA SER A 405 -138.70 4.43 6.20
C SER A 405 -139.63 3.40 5.53
N LYS A 406 -139.29 2.10 5.64
CA LYS A 406 -140.07 0.96 5.12
C LYS A 406 -141.02 0.37 6.16
N LEU A 407 -140.96 0.86 7.40
CA LEU A 407 -141.91 0.63 8.49
C LEU A 407 -142.95 1.75 8.49
#